data_AF-A0A919M801-F1
#
_entry.id   AF-A0A919M801-F1
#
_cell.length_a   1.000
_cell.length_b   1.000
_cell.length_c   1.000
_cell.angle_alpha   90.00
_cell.angle_beta   90.00
_cell.angle_gamma   90.00
#
_symmetry.space_group_name_H-M   'P 1'
#
loop_
_entity.id
_entity.type
_entity.pdbx_description
1 polymer ?
#
loop_
_entity_poly.entity_id
_entity_poly.type
_entity_poly.pdbx_seq_one_letter_code
_entity_poly.pdbx_strand_id
1 'polypeptide(L)'
;MRSGVGTAIRQRETEEGMTPGHLGSLTTLNLQGILRVRDRLPAETRDRIEVATYDQTIRVNIVLIDDAVCVAQPYLPHSRGVEAPTMVIKRRWPTAGLYPVFERTFEELWTGGQLR
;
A
#
# COMPACT_ATOMS: atom_id res chain seq x y z
N MET A 1 -4.86 -4.24 22.97
CA MET A 1 -5.11 -3.87 21.56
C MET A 1 -4.67 -2.42 21.37
N ARG A 2 -3.47 -2.17 20.80
CA ARG A 2 -3.00 -0.79 20.56
C ARG A 2 -3.62 -0.30 19.24
N SER A 3 -4.69 0.49 19.36
CA SER A 3 -5.42 1.13 18.26
C SER A 3 -4.74 2.41 17.76
N GLY A 4 -3.41 2.48 17.82
CA GLY A 4 -2.67 3.69 17.47
C GLY A 4 -2.66 3.88 15.96
N VAL A 5 -3.55 4.72 15.45
CA VAL A 5 -3.40 5.36 14.14
C VAL A 5 -1.95 5.90 14.07
N GLY A 6 -1.21 5.52 13.03
CA GLY A 6 0.21 5.82 12.90
C GLY A 6 0.53 7.32 12.93
N THR A 7 1.77 7.71 13.23
CA THR A 7 2.17 9.13 13.18
C THR A 7 2.13 9.68 11.75
N ALA A 8 2.45 8.84 10.76
CA ALA A 8 2.52 9.24 9.36
C ALA A 8 1.16 9.61 8.78
N ILE A 9 0.11 8.87 9.13
CA ILE A 9 -1.25 9.15 8.61
C ILE A 9 -1.84 10.42 9.22
N ARG A 10 -1.53 10.76 10.48
CA ARG A 10 -1.91 12.06 11.07
C ARG A 10 -1.19 13.23 10.40
N GLN A 11 0.09 13.04 10.09
CA GLN A 11 0.84 14.04 9.33
C GLN A 11 0.22 14.24 7.95
N ARG A 12 -0.12 13.15 7.26
CA ARG A 12 -0.79 13.19 5.95
C ARG A 12 -2.14 13.90 6.01
N GLU A 13 -2.94 13.66 7.03
CA GLU A 13 -4.23 14.37 7.23
C GLU A 13 -4.01 15.88 7.32
N THR A 14 -2.99 16.30 8.08
CA THR A 14 -2.61 17.72 8.19
C THR A 14 -2.16 18.29 6.84
N GLU A 15 -1.28 17.59 6.12
CA GLU A 15 -0.77 18.01 4.80
C GLU A 15 -1.89 18.15 3.76
N GLU A 16 -2.91 17.30 3.81
CA GLU A 16 -4.02 17.28 2.86
C GLU A 16 -5.23 18.13 3.30
N GLY A 17 -5.15 18.80 4.46
CA GLY A 17 -6.27 19.59 5.00
C GLY A 17 -7.49 18.74 5.37
N MET A 18 -7.29 17.46 5.69
CA MET A 18 -8.34 16.52 6.06
C MET A 18 -8.73 16.68 7.53
N THR A 19 -9.97 16.33 7.85
CA THR A 19 -10.41 16.24 9.26
C THR A 19 -9.55 15.19 10.00
N PRO A 20 -9.05 15.50 11.21
CA PRO A 20 -8.26 14.53 11.98
C PRO A 20 -8.98 13.20 12.17
N GLY A 21 -8.28 12.09 11.93
CA GLY A 21 -8.79 10.72 12.01
C GLY A 21 -9.60 10.26 10.79
N HIS A 22 -9.82 11.11 9.79
CA HIS A 22 -10.55 10.74 8.58
C HIS A 22 -9.85 9.64 7.77
N LEU A 23 -8.57 9.81 7.45
CA LEU A 23 -7.78 8.82 6.71
C LEU A 23 -7.56 7.56 7.56
N GLY A 24 -7.36 7.71 8.87
CA GLY A 24 -7.28 6.59 9.81
C GLY A 24 -8.54 5.73 9.81
N SER A 25 -9.72 6.37 9.81
CA SER A 25 -11.01 5.68 9.77
C SER A 25 -11.23 4.97 8.43
N LEU A 26 -10.92 5.62 7.31
CA LEU A 26 -10.98 5.01 5.98
C LEU A 26 -10.05 3.79 5.86
N THR A 27 -8.82 3.90 6.38
CA THR A 27 -7.86 2.80 6.40
C THR A 27 -8.39 1.61 7.19
N THR A 28 -8.99 1.88 8.36
CA THR A 28 -9.61 0.85 9.21
C THR A 28 -10.75 0.14 8.49
N LEU A 29 -11.65 0.90 7.85
CA LEU A 29 -12.76 0.34 7.07
C LEU A 29 -12.29 -0.51 5.89
N ASN A 30 -11.29 -0.03 5.14
CA ASN A 30 -10.71 -0.76 4.01
C ASN A 30 -10.08 -2.08 4.48
N LEU A 31 -9.31 -2.04 5.58
CA LEU A 31 -8.70 -3.23 6.16
C LEU A 31 -9.75 -4.25 6.58
N GLN A 32 -10.83 -3.82 7.26
CA GLN A 32 -11.93 -4.71 7.63
C GLN A 32 -12.61 -5.33 6.39
N GLY A 33 -12.75 -4.57 5.30
CA GLY A 33 -13.25 -5.07 4.04
C GLY A 33 -12.38 -6.19 3.46
N ILE A 34 -11.07 -5.95 3.38
CA ILE A 34 -10.09 -6.92 2.86
C ILE A 34 -10.08 -8.19 3.72
N LEU A 35 -9.98 -8.05 5.05
CA LEU A 35 -9.95 -9.20 5.96
C LEU A 35 -11.25 -10.02 5.88
N ARG A 36 -12.41 -9.35 5.78
CA ARG A 36 -13.70 -10.05 5.60
C ARG A 36 -13.75 -10.84 4.29
N VAL A 37 -13.20 -10.31 3.20
CA VAL A 37 -13.13 -11.04 1.93
C VAL A 37 -12.19 -12.23 2.06
N ARG A 38 -11.00 -12.03 2.62
CA ARG A 38 -10.01 -13.09 2.90
C ARG A 38 -10.65 -14.24 3.68
N ASP A 39 -11.35 -13.94 4.77
CA ASP A 39 -11.92 -14.93 5.69
C ASP A 39 -13.06 -15.75 5.07
N ARG A 40 -13.62 -15.33 3.94
CA ARG A 40 -14.65 -16.07 3.18
C ARG A 40 -14.09 -17.01 2.13
N LEU A 41 -12.78 -16.98 1.87
CA LEU A 41 -12.13 -17.84 0.89
C LEU A 41 -11.91 -19.25 1.44
N PRO A 42 -11.79 -20.27 0.57
CA PRO A 42 -11.33 -21.60 0.97
C PRO A 42 -9.98 -21.52 1.69
N ALA A 43 -9.76 -22.39 2.68
CA ALA A 43 -8.57 -22.35 3.54
C ALA A 43 -7.25 -22.29 2.74
N GLU A 44 -7.12 -23.12 1.70
CA GLU A 44 -5.93 -23.15 0.84
C GLU A 44 -5.61 -21.79 0.19
N THR A 45 -6.63 -21.03 -0.22
CA THR A 45 -6.45 -19.69 -0.80
C THR A 45 -6.26 -18.63 0.27
N ARG A 46 -7.05 -18.71 1.35
CA ARG A 46 -7.01 -17.78 2.48
C ARG A 46 -5.60 -17.72 3.09
N ASP A 47 -5.00 -18.88 3.31
CA ASP A 47 -3.71 -19.00 4.01
C ASP A 47 -2.52 -18.55 3.14
N ARG A 48 -2.75 -18.24 1.86
CA ARG A 48 -1.77 -17.60 0.95
C ARG A 48 -1.90 -16.08 0.87
N ILE A 49 -2.86 -15.47 1.60
CA ILE A 49 -3.10 -14.04 1.58
C ILE A 49 -2.66 -13.43 2.90
N GLU A 50 -1.57 -12.68 2.84
CA GLU A 50 -1.07 -11.89 3.96
C GLU A 50 -1.48 -10.43 3.82
N VAL A 51 -1.80 -9.80 4.94
CA VAL A 51 -2.16 -8.38 5.00
C VAL A 51 -1.31 -7.74 6.08
N ALA A 52 -0.66 -6.63 5.75
CA ALA A 52 0.14 -5.85 6.68
C ALA A 52 -0.24 -4.38 6.61
N THR A 53 0.00 -3.64 7.70
CA THR A 53 -0.09 -2.19 7.74
C THR A 53 1.27 -1.60 8.08
N TYR A 54 1.61 -0.47 7.47
CA TYR A 54 2.85 0.28 7.72
C TYR A 54 2.53 1.70 8.21
N ASP A 55 3.47 2.34 8.90
CA ASP A 55 3.36 3.73 9.39
C ASP A 55 4.30 4.66 8.63
N GLN A 56 4.06 4.82 7.33
CA GLN A 56 4.83 5.71 6.43
C GLN A 56 3.90 6.46 5.48
N THR A 57 4.26 7.70 5.11
CA THR A 57 3.46 8.56 4.22
C THR A 57 3.76 8.26 2.74
N ILE A 58 3.48 7.03 2.31
CA ILE A 58 3.74 6.64 0.93
C ILE A 58 2.64 7.12 0.00
N ARG A 59 3.08 7.74 -1.09
CA ARG A 59 2.26 8.34 -2.14
C ARG A 59 2.43 7.56 -3.44
N VAL A 60 2.40 6.24 -3.37
CA VAL A 60 2.39 5.36 -4.55
C VAL A 60 1.67 4.05 -4.23
N ASN A 61 0.84 3.58 -5.16
CA ASN A 61 0.40 2.18 -5.19
C ASN A 61 1.45 1.37 -5.97
N ILE A 62 1.87 0.23 -5.42
CA ILE A 62 2.83 -0.69 -6.05
C ILE A 62 2.18 -2.07 -6.13
N VAL A 63 2.19 -2.67 -7.32
CA VAL A 63 1.78 -4.06 -7.55
C VAL A 63 2.91 -4.77 -8.30
N LEU A 64 3.42 -5.86 -7.73
CA LEU A 64 4.45 -6.71 -8.33
C LEU A 64 3.81 -8.03 -8.75
N ILE A 65 4.15 -8.51 -9.95
CA ILE A 65 3.55 -9.69 -10.56
C ILE A 65 4.68 -10.56 -11.14
N ASP A 66 4.73 -11.80 -10.68
CA ASP A 66 5.61 -12.88 -11.18
C ASP A 66 7.08 -12.47 -11.34
N ASP A 67 7.60 -11.64 -10.43
CA ASP A 67 8.96 -11.06 -10.46
C ASP A 67 9.34 -10.36 -11.78
N ALA A 68 8.35 -10.00 -12.59
CA ALA A 68 8.54 -9.58 -13.98
C ALA A 68 7.84 -8.27 -14.34
N VAL A 69 6.69 -7.97 -13.72
CA VAL A 69 5.90 -6.76 -14.00
C VAL A 69 5.65 -5.98 -12.71
N CYS A 70 5.91 -4.68 -12.76
CA CYS A 70 5.54 -3.73 -11.71
C CYS A 70 4.52 -2.74 -12.29
N VAL A 71 3.38 -2.59 -11.62
CA VAL A 71 2.43 -1.50 -11.84
C VAL A 71 2.61 -0.50 -10.71
N ALA A 72 3.05 0.71 -11.06
CA ALA A 72 3.29 1.78 -10.10
C ALA A 72 2.44 3.01 -10.43
N GLN A 73 1.63 3.44 -9.48
CA GLN A 73 0.76 4.61 -9.62
C GLN A 73 1.03 5.59 -8.48
N PRO A 74 1.80 6.67 -8.70
CA PRO A 74 1.99 7.71 -7.69
C PRO A 74 0.66 8.41 -7.36
N TYR A 75 0.57 8.98 -6.17
CA TYR A 75 -0.47 9.95 -5.81
C TYR A 75 0.10 11.35 -6.01
N LEU A 76 -0.40 12.07 -7.01
CA LEU A 76 0.04 13.43 -7.27
C LEU A 76 -0.57 14.40 -6.24
N PRO A 77 0.19 15.38 -5.74
CA PRO A 77 -0.36 16.45 -4.90
C PRO A 77 -1.52 17.14 -5.62
N HIS A 78 -2.62 17.39 -4.90
CA HIS A 78 -3.79 18.12 -5.40
C HIS A 78 -4.54 17.48 -6.59
N SER A 79 -4.23 16.23 -6.96
CA SER A 79 -4.95 15.49 -8.00
C SER A 79 -5.70 14.30 -7.39
N ARG A 80 -6.87 13.96 -7.95
CA ARG A 80 -7.56 12.72 -7.56
C ARG A 80 -6.72 11.53 -8.03
N GLY A 81 -6.77 10.41 -7.29
CA GLY A 81 -6.02 9.20 -7.67
C GLY A 81 -6.26 8.73 -9.11
N VAL A 82 -7.48 8.95 -9.64
CA VAL A 82 -7.84 8.64 -11.04
C VAL A 82 -7.09 9.45 -12.09
N GLU A 83 -6.61 10.64 -11.75
CA GLU A 83 -5.86 11.52 -12.64
C GLU A 83 -4.35 11.24 -12.61
N ALA A 84 -3.89 10.42 -11.66
CA ALA A 84 -2.49 10.13 -11.53
C ALA A 84 -2.03 9.10 -12.58
N PRO A 85 -0.89 9.35 -13.27
CA PRO A 85 -0.40 8.44 -14.30
C PRO A 85 -0.09 7.07 -13.69
N THR A 86 -0.35 6.01 -14.44
CA THR A 86 0.04 4.65 -14.06
C THR A 86 1.15 4.16 -14.97
N MET A 87 2.26 3.74 -14.38
CA MET A 87 3.39 3.15 -15.09
C MET A 87 3.28 1.63 -15.07
N VAL A 88 3.40 1.01 -16.24
CA VAL A 88 3.58 -0.45 -16.37
C VAL A 88 5.03 -0.71 -16.73
N ILE A 89 5.76 -1.33 -15.81
CA ILE A 89 7.20 -1.47 -15.85
C ILE A 89 7.53 -2.97 -15.97
N LYS A 90 8.16 -3.36 -17.08
CA LYS A 90 8.69 -4.72 -17.24
C LYS A 90 10.12 -4.78 -16.71
N ARG A 91 10.44 -5.80 -15.92
CA ARG A 91 11.81 -6.07 -15.47
C ARG A 91 12.66 -6.39 -16.71
N ARG A 92 13.64 -5.53 -16.99
CA ARG A 92 14.60 -5.72 -18.09
C ARG A 92 15.97 -6.19 -17.60
N TRP A 93 16.37 -5.72 -16.42
CA TRP A 93 17.64 -6.07 -15.78
C TRP A 93 17.39 -6.53 -14.34
N PRO A 94 18.23 -7.42 -13.78
CA PRO A 94 18.05 -7.90 -12.42
C PRO A 94 18.14 -6.78 -11.37
N THR A 95 19.06 -5.84 -11.53
CA THR A 95 19.41 -4.85 -10.48
C THR A 95 19.32 -3.40 -10.94
N ALA A 96 18.86 -3.13 -12.17
CA ALA A 96 18.80 -1.79 -12.75
C ALA A 96 17.42 -1.45 -13.33
N GLY A 97 17.17 -0.16 -13.48
CA GLY A 97 15.90 0.39 -13.98
C GLY A 97 14.89 0.63 -12.87
N LEU A 98 13.64 0.91 -13.26
CA LEU A 98 12.59 1.29 -12.31
C LEU A 98 12.02 0.12 -11.52
N TYR A 99 12.03 -1.11 -12.07
CA TYR A 99 11.46 -2.27 -11.38
C TYR A 99 12.15 -2.49 -10.01
N PRO A 100 13.49 -2.61 -9.92
CA PRO A 100 14.15 -2.85 -8.63
C PRO A 100 13.99 -1.70 -7.63
N VAL A 101 13.68 -0.49 -8.09
CA VAL A 101 13.40 0.66 -7.21
C VAL A 101 12.08 0.43 -6.47
N PHE A 102 11.00 0.12 -7.20
CA PHE A 102 9.69 -0.12 -6.59
C PHE A 102 9.63 -1.43 -5.81
N GLU A 103 10.35 -2.46 -6.26
CA GLU A 103 10.53 -3.70 -5.50
C GLU A 103 11.14 -3.43 -4.13
N ARG A 104 12.28 -2.72 -4.09
CA ARG A 104 12.92 -2.37 -2.81
C ARG A 104 12.01 -1.54 -1.91
N THR A 105 11.31 -0.54 -2.48
CA THR A 105 10.35 0.26 -1.71
C THR A 105 9.25 -0.62 -1.10
N PHE A 106 8.73 -1.59 -1.84
CA PHE A 106 7.76 -2.55 -1.32
C PHE A 106 8.35 -3.42 -0.21
N GLU A 107 9.54 -3.99 -0.41
CA GLU A 107 10.22 -4.86 0.57
C GLU A 107 10.51 -4.13 1.90
N GLU A 108 10.97 -2.88 1.83
CA GLU A 108 11.23 -2.03 3.00
C GLU A 108 9.95 -1.81 3.82
N LEU A 109 8.82 -1.55 3.16
CA LEU A 109 7.53 -1.37 3.82
C LEU A 109 6.99 -2.66 4.41
N TRP A 110 7.10 -3.75 3.67
CA TRP A 110 6.61 -5.05 4.08
C TRP A 110 7.35 -5.54 5.32
N THR A 111 8.68 -5.47 5.28
CA THR A 111 9.57 -5.89 6.37
C THR A 111 9.37 -5.04 7.63
N GLY A 112 9.15 -3.73 7.46
CA GLY A 112 8.83 -2.82 8.57
C GLY A 112 7.36 -2.82 9.00
N GLY A 113 6.51 -3.61 8.35
CA GLY A 113 5.07 -3.63 8.53
C GLY A 113 4.60 -4.46 9.74
N GLN A 114 3.34 -4.27 10.11
CA GLN A 114 2.64 -5.06 11.12
C GLN A 114 1.58 -5.94 10.45
N LEU A 115 1.74 -7.26 10.55
CA LEU A 115 0.80 -8.26 10.03
C LEU A 115 -0.59 -8.16 10.70
N ARG A 116 -1.65 -8.54 9.96
CA ARG A 116 -3.06 -8.41 10.30
C ARG A 116 -3.88 -9.68 10.08
#